data_AF-A0A9E4HU16-F1
#
_entry.id   AF-A0A9E4HU16-F1
#
_cell.length_a   1.000
_cell.length_b   1.000
_cell.length_c   1.000
_cell.angle_alpha   90.00
_cell.angle_beta   90.00
_cell.angle_gamma   90.00
#
_symmetry.space_group_name_H-M   'P 1'
#
loop_
_entity.id
_entity.type
_entity.pdbx_description
1 polymer ?
#
loop_
_entity_poly.entity_id
_entity_poly.type
_entity_poly.pdbx_seq_one_letter_code
_entity_poly.pdbx_strand_id
1 'polypeptide(L)' 'ADIVFIRAMMRYEIDLALFSVEEARRNLVGADPQAQLALSLFPEAERLLRRSRRGGAAVAAGQ' A
#
# COMPACT_ATOMS: atom_id res chain seq x y z
N ALA A 1 7.36 -10.32 -13.23
CA ALA A 1 7.08 -9.32 -12.18
C ALA A 1 8.23 -8.31 -12.08
N ASP A 2 9.47 -8.79 -11.96
CA ASP A 2 10.66 -7.95 -11.69
C ASP A 2 10.94 -6.89 -12.76
N ILE A 3 10.73 -7.18 -14.04
CA ILE A 3 10.97 -6.21 -15.12
C ILE A 3 10.06 -4.96 -15.02
N VAL A 4 8.86 -5.11 -14.46
CA VAL A 4 7.94 -3.97 -14.27
C VAL A 4 8.44 -3.11 -13.12
N PHE A 5 8.87 -3.74 -12.02
CA PHE A 5 9.49 -3.06 -10.89
C PHE A 5 10.78 -2.33 -11.28
N ILE A 6 11.72 -3.01 -11.96
CA ILE A 6 12.99 -2.41 -12.41
C ILE A 6 12.71 -1.22 -13.33
N ARG A 7 11.75 -1.33 -14.24
CA ARG A 7 11.34 -0.21 -15.11
C ARG A 7 10.75 0.96 -14.31
N ALA A 8 9.91 0.68 -13.31
CA ALA A 8 9.35 1.71 -12.44
C ALA A 8 10.45 2.44 -11.64
N MET A 9 11.45 1.71 -11.16
CA MET A 9 12.62 2.28 -10.47
C MET A 9 13.49 3.13 -11.40
N MET A 10 13.76 2.69 -12.63
CA MET A 10 14.47 3.51 -13.62
C MET A 10 13.70 4.79 -13.96
N ARG A 11 12.37 4.70 -14.08
CA ARG A 11 11.49 5.86 -14.31
C ARG A 11 11.55 6.82 -13.12
N TYR A 12 11.54 6.31 -11.90
CA TYR A 12 11.61 7.11 -10.68
C TYR A 12 12.88 7.97 -10.63
N GLU A 13 14.05 7.41 -10.98
CA GLU A 13 15.30 8.18 -11.05
C GLU A 13 15.24 9.32 -12.08
N ILE A 14 14.58 9.08 -13.23
CA ILE A 14 14.34 10.13 -14.23
C ILE A 14 13.38 11.19 -13.67
N ASP A 15 12.27 10.76 -13.07
CA ASP A 15 11.26 11.67 -12.53
C ASP A 15 11.81 12.53 -11.38
N LEU A 16 12.74 12.01 -10.57
CA LEU A 16 13.45 12.79 -9.53
C LEU A 16 14.31 13.93 -10.11
N ALA A 17 14.89 13.71 -11.30
CA ALA A 17 15.70 14.73 -11.96
C ALA A 17 14.85 15.80 -12.66
N LEU A 18 13.61 15.47 -13.04
CA LEU A 18 12.72 16.33 -13.82
C LEU A 18 11.64 17.03 -13.00
N PHE A 19 11.22 16.44 -11.88
CA PHE A 19 10.06 16.88 -11.11
C PHE A 19 10.36 16.94 -9.61
N SER A 20 9.34 17.30 -8.81
CA SER A 20 9.43 17.23 -7.35
C SER A 20 9.49 15.79 -6.85
N VAL A 21 10.12 15.59 -5.68
CA VAL A 21 10.15 14.29 -4.99
C VAL A 21 8.74 13.74 -4.75
N GLU A 22 7.79 14.62 -4.43
CA GLU A 22 6.38 14.26 -4.23
C GLU A 22 5.79 13.62 -5.48
N GLU A 23 6.04 14.23 -6.65
CA GLU A 23 5.51 13.77 -7.93
C GLU A 23 6.18 12.48 -8.41
N ALA A 24 7.51 12.39 -8.30
CA ALA A 24 8.24 11.16 -8.60
C ALA A 24 7.74 9.98 -7.74
N ARG A 25 7.49 10.20 -6.44
CA ARG A 25 6.95 9.16 -5.55
C ARG A 25 5.52 8.77 -5.90
N ARG A 26 4.65 9.73 -6.23
CA ARG A 26 3.28 9.43 -6.69
C ARG A 26 3.30 8.54 -7.93
N ASN A 27 4.16 8.86 -8.90
CA ASN A 27 4.31 8.07 -10.12
C ASN A 27 4.84 6.66 -9.83
N LEU A 28 5.86 6.54 -8.97
CA LEU A 28 6.41 5.24 -8.57
C LEU A 28 5.36 4.36 -7.87
N VAL A 29 4.62 4.91 -6.90
CA VAL A 29 3.56 4.18 -6.19
C VAL A 29 2.46 3.72 -7.16
N GLY A 30 2.16 4.52 -8.18
CA GLY A 30 1.20 4.17 -9.23
C GLY A 30 1.68 3.06 -10.18
N ALA A 31 3.00 2.86 -10.32
CA ALA A 31 3.58 1.91 -11.28
C ALA A 31 4.18 0.65 -10.64
N ASP A 32 4.58 0.70 -9.37
CA ASP A 32 5.18 -0.42 -8.66
C ASP A 32 4.13 -1.49 -8.30
N PRO A 33 4.25 -2.73 -8.82
CA PRO A 33 3.33 -3.81 -8.49
C PRO A 33 3.27 -4.15 -7.00
N GLN A 34 4.36 -3.96 -6.26
CA GLN A 34 4.42 -4.26 -4.82
C GLN A 34 3.65 -3.21 -4.02
N ALA A 35 3.84 -1.92 -4.33
CA ALA A 35 3.05 -0.84 -3.74
C ALA A 35 1.54 -1.02 -4.00
N GLN A 36 1.16 -1.38 -5.24
CA GLN A 36 -0.24 -1.64 -5.58
C GLN A 36 -0.81 -2.84 -4.79
N LEU A 37 -0.06 -3.93 -4.67
CA LEU A 37 -0.46 -5.07 -3.84
C LEU A 37 -0.65 -4.65 -2.38
N ALA A 38 0.29 -3.91 -1.81
CA ALA A 38 0.19 -3.44 -0.43
C ALA A 38 -1.07 -2.57 -0.22
N LEU A 39 -1.37 -1.66 -1.15
CA LEU A 39 -2.58 -0.83 -1.09
C LEU A 39 -3.87 -1.66 -1.15
N SER A 40 -3.86 -2.78 -1.89
CA SER A 40 -5.02 -3.67 -1.99
C SER A 40 -5.35 -4.41 -0.68
N LEU A 41 -4.41 -4.47 0.28
CA LEU A 41 -4.60 -5.16 1.56
C LEU A 41 -5.34 -4.32 2.62
N PHE A 42 -5.43 -3.00 2.46
CA PHE A 42 -6.10 -2.13 3.44
C PHE A 42 -7.57 -2.50 3.73
N PRO A 43 -8.41 -2.80 2.71
CA PRO A 43 -9.78 -3.25 2.96
C PRO A 43 -9.85 -4.53 3.80
N GLU A 44 -8.91 -5.46 3.60
CA GLU A 44 -8.86 -6.68 4.40
C GLU A 44 -8.41 -6.40 5.84
N ALA A 45 -7.37 -5.59 6.01
CA ALA A 45 -6.92 -5.15 7.32
C ALA A 45 -8.06 -4.48 8.11
N GLU A 46 -8.87 -3.64 7.45
CA GLU A 46 -10.04 -3.03 8.07
C GLU A 46 -11.10 -4.07 8.46
N ARG A 47 -11.40 -5.04 7.60
CA ARG A 47 -12.35 -6.13 7.93
C ARG A 47 -11.88 -6.92 9.15
N LEU A 48 -10.59 -7.26 9.21
CA LEU A 48 -10.00 -7.98 10.34
C LEU A 48 -10.04 -7.15 11.62
N LEU A 49 -9.72 -5.86 11.55
CA LEU A 49 -9.82 -4.93 12.68
C LEU A 49 -11.24 -4.82 13.22
N ARG A 50 -12.25 -4.68 12.34
CA ARG A 50 -13.67 -4.65 12.74
C ARG A 50 -14.14 -5.97 13.33
N ARG A 51 -13.61 -7.12 12.89
CA ARG A 51 -13.92 -8.44 13.48
C ARG A 51 -13.31 -8.57 14.87
N SER A 52 -12.04 -8.21 15.03
CA SER A 52 -11.34 -8.21 16.32
C SER A 52 -12.09 -7.38 17.38
N ARG A 53 -12.52 -6.17 17.03
CA ARG A 53 -13.30 -5.31 17.94
C ARG A 53 -14.63 -5.93 18.39
N ARG A 54 -15.32 -6.64 17.48
CA ARG A 54 -16.58 -7.34 17.81
C ARG A 54 -16.34 -8.58 18.67
N GLY A 55 -15.27 -9.33 18.43
CA GLY A 55 -14.85 -10.45 19.27
C GLY A 55 -14.47 -10.00 20.68
N GLY A 56 -13.72 -8.89 20.80
CA GLY A 56 -13.37 -8.31 22.09
C GLY A 56 -14.58 -7.82 22.91
N ALA A 57 -15.58 -7.24 22.25
CA ALA A 57 -16.82 -6.82 22.91
C ALA A 57 -17.66 -8.01 23.42
N ALA A 58 -17.69 -9.13 22.67
CA ALA A 58 -18.38 -10.35 23.11
C ALA A 58 -17.70 -11.04 24.29
N VAL A 59 -16.37 -10.98 24.38
CA VAL A 59 -15.60 -11.50 25.53
C VAL A 59 -15.79 -10.62 26.77
N ALA A 60 -15.90 -9.30 26.62
CA ALA A 60 -16.14 -8.36 27.73
C ALA A 60 -17.58 -8.39 28.26
N ALA A 61 -18.57 -8.74 27.44
CA ALA A 61 -19.98 -8.84 27.85
C ALA A 61 -20.36 -10.20 28.47
N GLY A 62 -19.44 -11.18 28.42
CA GLY A 62 -19.58 -12.50 29.05
C GLY A 62 -18.82 -12.63 30.38
N GLN A 63 -18.31 -11.52 30.94
CA GLN A 63 -17.72 -11.42 32.27
C GLN A 63 -18.62 -10.61 33.20
#